data_AF-A0A937BS99-F1
#
_entry.id   AF-A0A937BS99-F1
#
_cell.length_a   1.000
_cell.length_b   1.000
_cell.length_c   1.000
_cell.angle_alpha   90.00
_cell.angle_beta   90.00
_cell.angle_gamma   90.00
#
_symmetry.space_group_name_H-M   'P 1'
#
loop_
_entity.id
_entity.type
_entity.pdbx_description
1 polymer ?
#
loop_
_entity_poly.entity_id
_entity_poly.type
_entity_poly.pdbx_seq_one_letter_code
_entity_poly.pdbx_strand_id
1 'polypeptide(L)'
;MSRREHEITEARVREALAELRPFFEADGGDITLEEVTADGVARLRLHGSCSSCAMLPMTMKGGVEETIKRVAPSVKKVEAINASGRRTEQQARPDVRTTS
;
A
#
# COMPACT_ATOMS: atom_id res chain seq x y z
N MET A 1 15.95 -10.19 -7.24
CA MET A 1 16.57 -10.15 -5.90
C MET A 1 17.24 -11.48 -5.59
N SER A 2 18.42 -11.48 -4.96
CA SER A 2 19.06 -12.70 -4.44
C SER A 2 18.33 -13.17 -3.17
N ARG A 3 18.28 -14.48 -2.87
CA ARG A 3 17.50 -15.03 -1.73
C ARG A 3 17.75 -14.32 -0.40
N ARG A 4 19.00 -13.91 -0.15
CA ARG A 4 19.40 -13.17 1.06
C ARG A 4 18.79 -11.76 1.13
N GLU A 5 18.72 -11.06 0.00
CA GLU A 5 18.18 -9.69 -0.04
C GLU A 5 16.69 -9.68 0.25
N HIS A 6 15.97 -10.70 -0.24
CA HIS A 6 14.55 -10.85 -0.01
C HIS A 6 14.24 -11.01 1.49
N GLU A 7 14.98 -11.90 2.17
CA GLU A 7 14.82 -12.14 3.61
C GLU A 7 15.12 -10.88 4.44
N ILE A 8 16.18 -10.15 4.10
CA ILE A 8 16.51 -8.87 4.76
C ILE A 8 15.40 -7.85 4.53
N THR A 9 14.87 -7.75 3.31
CA THR A 9 13.80 -6.81 2.98
C THR A 9 12.52 -7.15 3.74
N GLU A 10 12.13 -8.42 3.77
CA GLU A 10 10.95 -8.89 4.50
C GLU A 10 11.07 -8.59 6.00
N ALA A 11 12.24 -8.86 6.59
CA ALA A 11 12.50 -8.53 7.99
C ALA A 11 12.39 -7.03 8.27
N ARG A 12 12.99 -6.18 7.42
CA ARG A 12 12.92 -4.71 7.56
C ARG A 12 11.51 -4.18 7.44
N VAL A 13 10.73 -4.70 6.50
CA VAL A 13 9.32 -4.33 6.34
C VAL A 13 8.51 -4.77 7.57
N ARG A 14 8.76 -5.97 8.11
CA ARG A 14 8.09 -6.46 9.31
C ARG A 14 8.39 -5.60 10.54
N GLU A 15 9.64 -5.17 10.72
CA GLU A 15 10.01 -4.22 11.79
C GLU A 15 9.30 -2.88 11.63
N ALA A 16 9.31 -2.31 10.42
CA ALA A 16 8.60 -1.04 10.15
C ALA A 16 7.11 -1.13 10.47
N LEU A 17 6.47 -2.24 10.12
CA LEU A 17 5.06 -2.48 10.40
C LEU A 17 4.79 -2.64 11.91
N ALA A 18 5.72 -3.26 12.65
CA ALA A 18 5.59 -3.38 14.10
C ALA A 18 5.61 -2.01 14.80
N GLU A 19 6.38 -1.05 14.29
CA GLU A 19 6.38 0.33 14.80
C GLU A 19 5.12 1.11 14.39
N LEU A 20 4.54 0.81 13.23
CA LEU A 20 3.32 1.46 12.74
C LEU A 20 2.04 0.88 13.33
N ARG A 21 2.05 -0.38 13.79
CA ARG A 21 0.90 -1.04 14.44
C ARG A 21 0.23 -0.20 15.52
N PRO A 22 0.93 0.35 16.52
CA PRO A 22 0.27 1.17 17.55
C PRO A 22 -0.39 2.44 16.98
N PHE A 23 0.12 2.99 15.87
CA PHE A 23 -0.51 4.13 15.19
C PHE A 23 -1.82 3.70 14.52
N PHE A 24 -1.82 2.57 13.81
CA PHE A 24 -3.03 2.06 13.18
C PHE A 24 -4.07 1.57 14.20
N GLU A 25 -3.64 0.91 15.27
CA GLU A 25 -4.54 0.47 16.34
C GLU A 25 -5.24 1.65 17.03
N ALA A 26 -4.53 2.79 17.20
CA ALA A 26 -5.11 4.02 17.71
C ALA A 26 -6.19 4.60 16.77
N ASP A 27 -6.00 4.48 15.46
CA ASP A 27 -6.96 4.86 14.41
C ASP A 27 -8.06 3.79 14.17
N GLY A 28 -8.05 2.66 14.88
CA GLY A 28 -9.01 1.57 14.70
C GLY A 28 -8.79 0.74 13.42
N GLY A 29 -7.53 0.62 13.00
CA GLY A 29 -7.06 -0.23 11.91
C GLY A 29 -5.88 -1.13 12.31
N ASP A 30 -5.44 -1.98 11.39
CA ASP A 30 -4.24 -2.80 11.51
C ASP A 30 -3.58 -2.92 10.13
N ILE A 31 -2.28 -3.24 10.11
CA ILE A 31 -1.52 -3.41 8.86
C ILE A 31 -0.65 -4.65 8.95
N THR A 32 -0.68 -5.46 7.89
CA THR A 32 0.07 -6.72 7.80
C THR A 32 0.80 -6.84 6.47
N LEU A 33 1.98 -7.46 6.51
CA LEU A 33 2.73 -7.83 5.31
C LEU A 33 2.14 -9.12 4.75
N GLU A 34 1.75 -9.11 3.48
CA GLU A 34 1.28 -10.31 2.77
C GLU A 34 2.43 -10.98 2.05
N GLU A 35 3.13 -10.25 1.18
CA GLU A 35 4.27 -10.78 0.44
C GLU A 35 5.23 -9.66 0.01
N VAL A 36 6.49 -10.02 -0.20
CA VAL A 36 7.44 -9.19 -0.94
C VAL A 36 7.78 -9.92 -2.24
N THR A 37 7.62 -9.24 -3.36
CA THR A 37 7.92 -9.81 -4.68
C THR A 37 9.40 -9.71 -5.00
N ALA A 38 9.89 -10.55 -5.91
CA ALA A 38 11.29 -10.56 -6.34
C ALA A 38 11.74 -9.28 -7.07
N ASP A 39 10.78 -8.47 -7.53
CA ASP A 39 10.94 -7.14 -8.12
C ASP A 39 11.14 -6.03 -7.07
N GLY A 40 11.00 -6.36 -5.78
CA GLY A 40 11.06 -5.39 -4.68
C GLY A 40 9.73 -4.67 -4.47
N VAL A 41 8.60 -5.30 -4.78
CA VAL A 41 7.26 -4.75 -4.46
C VAL A 41 6.75 -5.39 -3.19
N ALA A 42 6.49 -4.59 -2.15
CA ALA A 42 5.92 -5.06 -0.89
C ALA A 42 4.39 -4.94 -0.94
N ARG A 43 3.69 -6.07 -0.80
CA ARG A 43 2.23 -6.12 -0.76
C ARG A 43 1.76 -6.19 0.68
N LEU A 44 0.94 -5.21 1.04
CA LEU A 44 0.46 -5.03 2.40
C LEU A 44 -1.05 -5.15 2.43
N ARG A 45 -1.55 -5.70 3.51
CA ARG A 45 -2.96 -5.80 3.81
C ARG A 45 -3.29 -4.83 4.93
N LEU A 46 -4.10 -3.83 4.62
CA LEU A 46 -4.69 -2.94 5.61
C LEU A 46 -5.98 -3.58 6.12
N HIS A 47 -6.14 -3.65 7.43
CA HIS A 47 -7.31 -4.12 8.15
C HIS A 47 -7.98 -2.94 8.87
N GLY A 48 -9.30 -2.90 8.93
CA GLY A 48 -10.06 -1.93 9.73
C GLY A 48 -10.74 -0.78 8.99
N SER A 49 -11.12 0.24 9.75
CA SER A 49 -12.13 1.26 9.38
C SER A 49 -11.62 2.36 8.44
N CYS A 50 -10.32 2.41 8.13
CA CYS A 50 -9.76 3.37 7.18
C CYS A 50 -10.31 3.20 5.75
N SER A 51 -10.96 2.07 5.47
CA SER A 51 -11.67 1.76 4.23
C SER A 51 -12.87 2.69 3.95
N SER A 52 -13.46 3.32 4.98
CA SER A 52 -14.68 4.12 4.83
C SER A 52 -14.46 5.62 4.70
N CYS A 53 -13.22 6.11 4.84
CA CYS A 53 -12.93 7.53 4.65
C CYS A 53 -12.73 7.83 3.16
N ALA A 54 -13.84 7.86 2.43
CA ALA A 54 -13.93 7.99 0.96
C ALA A 54 -13.28 9.26 0.36
N MET A 55 -12.71 10.14 1.19
CA MET A 55 -12.24 11.45 0.76
C MET A 55 -10.73 11.53 0.50
N LEU A 56 -9.89 10.60 0.99
CA LEU A 56 -8.42 10.75 0.86
C LEU A 56 -7.60 9.47 0.58
N PRO A 57 -8.03 8.55 -0.32
CA PRO A 57 -7.22 7.37 -0.66
C PRO A 57 -5.87 7.71 -1.33
N MET A 58 -5.69 8.92 -1.89
CA MET A 58 -4.41 9.32 -2.51
C MET A 58 -3.35 9.73 -1.49
N THR A 59 -3.71 10.48 -0.44
CA THR A 59 -2.75 11.06 0.51
C THR A 59 -2.27 10.06 1.55
N MET A 60 -3.17 9.22 2.08
CA MET A 60 -2.78 8.20 3.07
C MET A 60 -1.98 7.05 2.45
N LYS A 61 -2.35 6.58 1.24
CA LYS A 61 -1.58 5.55 0.53
C LYS A 61 -0.16 6.03 0.21
N GLY A 62 -0.03 7.29 -0.21
CA GLY A 62 1.27 7.92 -0.45
C GLY A 62 2.11 8.03 0.84
N GLY A 63 1.51 8.44 1.96
CA GLY A 63 2.22 8.57 3.24
C GLY A 63 2.72 7.23 3.80
N VAL A 64 1.92 6.17 3.69
CA VAL A 64 2.33 4.81 4.10
C VAL A 64 3.42 4.27 3.18
N GLU A 65 3.28 4.43 1.87
CA GLU A 65 4.30 4.01 0.90
C GLU A 65 5.63 4.75 1.13
N GLU A 66 5.59 6.06 1.37
CA GLU A 66 6.80 6.86 1.60
C GLU A 66 7.49 6.49 2.92
N THR A 67 6.71 6.23 3.97
CA THR A 67 7.25 5.79 5.25
C THR A 67 7.93 4.42 5.13
N ILE A 68 7.31 3.50 4.39
CA ILE A 68 7.88 2.17 4.18
C ILE A 68 9.13 2.24 3.30
N LYS A 69 9.14 3.07 2.25
CA LYS A 69 10.36 3.32 1.46
C LYS A 69 11.49 3.94 2.28
N ARG A 70 11.17 4.76 3.29
CA ARG A 70 12.15 5.36 4.20
C ARG A 70 12.82 4.33 5.10
N VAL A 71 12.06 3.36 5.60
CA VAL A 71 12.57 2.31 6.50
C VAL A 71 13.19 1.13 5.72
N ALA A 72 12.62 0.79 4.56
CA ALA A 72 13.05 -0.29 3.68
C ALA A 72 13.37 0.25 2.27
N PRO A 73 14.55 0.84 2.04
CA PRO A 73 14.92 1.40 0.73
C PRO A 73 15.06 0.35 -0.38
N SER A 74 15.14 -0.94 -0.01
CA SER A 74 15.13 -2.07 -0.96
C SER A 74 13.77 -2.28 -1.63
N VAL A 75 12.69 -1.68 -1.09
CA VAL A 75 11.34 -1.74 -1.67
C VAL A 75 11.19 -0.64 -2.72
N LYS A 76 10.99 -1.05 -3.97
CA LYS A 76 10.73 -0.13 -5.09
C LYS A 76 9.31 0.42 -5.09
N LYS A 77 8.34 -0.40 -4.66
CA LYS A 77 6.91 -0.06 -4.72
C LYS A 77 6.14 -0.73 -3.58
N VAL A 78 5.08 -0.08 -3.09
CA VAL A 78 4.20 -0.65 -2.06
C VAL A 78 2.79 -0.77 -2.64
N GLU A 79 2.17 -1.94 -2.46
CA GLU A 79 0.81 -2.18 -2.91
C GLU A 79 -0.09 -2.58 -1.75
N ALA A 80 -1.11 -1.77 -1.48
CA ALA A 80 -2.12 -2.08 -0.48
C ALA A 80 -3.29 -2.84 -1.13
N ILE A 81 -3.55 -4.08 -0.68
CA ILE A 81 -4.55 -4.99 -1.29
C ILE A 81 -5.99 -4.52 -1.01
N ASN A 82 -6.23 -3.81 0.10
CA ASN A 82 -7.56 -3.35 0.54
C ASN A 82 -7.82 -1.85 0.35
N ALA A 83 -6.93 -1.10 -0.29
CA ALA A 83 -7.23 0.29 -0.62
C ALA A 83 -8.39 0.29 -1.63
N SER A 84 -9.60 0.52 -1.16
CA SER A 84 -10.82 0.51 -1.95
C SER A 84 -10.73 1.55 -3.06
N GLY A 85 -10.29 1.07 -4.22
CA GLY A 85 -10.08 1.83 -5.43
C GLY A 85 -9.93 0.84 -6.57
N ARG A 86 -10.96 0.03 -6.82
CA ARG A 86 -11.15 -0.56 -8.14
C ARG A 86 -11.14 0.59 -9.16
N ARG A 87 -10.00 0.82 -9.81
CA ARG A 87 -9.88 1.52 -11.09
C ARG A 87 -8.49 1.33 -11.71
N THR A 88 -8.03 0.09 -11.83
CA THR A 88 -7.40 -0.29 -13.10
C THR A 88 -8.56 -0.62 -14.04
N GLU A 89 -8.70 0.17 -15.11
CA GLU A 89 -9.30 -0.23 -16.40
C GLU A 89 -10.77 0.02 -16.81
N GLN A 90 -11.62 0.79 -16.11
CA GLN A 90 -12.95 1.08 -16.70
C GLN A 90 -13.61 2.39 -16.27
N GLN A 91 -13.05 3.54 -16.66
CA GLN A 91 -13.85 4.74 -16.99
C GLN A 91 -13.02 5.76 -17.79
N ALA A 92 -12.28 5.31 -18.81
CA ALA A 92 -12.06 6.19 -19.96
C ALA A 92 -13.38 6.14 -20.75
N ARG A 93 -14.30 7.07 -20.48
CA ARG A 93 -15.37 7.33 -21.46
C ARG A 93 -14.65 8.04 -22.62
N PRO A 94 -14.66 7.50 -23.85
CA PRO A 94 -14.25 8.28 -24.99
C PRO A 94 -15.27 9.40 -25.19
N ASP A 95 -14.77 10.58 -25.56
CA ASP A 95 -15.50 11.61 -26.29
C ASP A 95 -16.68 11.04 -27.10
N VAL A 96 -17.90 11.42 -26.73
CA VAL A 96 -18.99 11.47 -27.71
C VAL A 96 -19.63 12.86 -27.69
N ARG A 97 -19.00 13.70 -28.48
CA ARG A 97 -19.58 14.84 -29.18
C ARG A 97 -20.77 14.34 -30.01
N THR A 98 -21.99 14.83 -29.74
CA THR A 98 -23.18 14.90 -30.64
C THR A 98 -24.27 15.62 -29.84
N THR A 99 -24.29 16.97 -29.83
CA THR A 99 -25.21 17.79 -30.64
C THR A 99 -26.67 17.35 -30.54
N SER A 100 -27.49 18.16 -29.87
CA SER A 100 -28.89 18.40 -30.20
C SER A 100 -29.23 19.82 -29.77
#